data_AF-A0A3D4BVC7-F1
#
_entry.id   AF-A0A3D4BVC7-F1
#
_cell.length_a   1.000
_cell.length_b   1.000
_cell.length_c   1.000
_cell.angle_alpha   90.00
_cell.angle_beta   90.00
_cell.angle_gamma   90.00
#
_symmetry.space_group_name_H-M   'P 1'
#
loop_
_entity.id
_entity.type
_entity.pdbx_description
1 polymer ?
#
loop_
_entity_poly.entity_id
_entity_poly.type
_entity_poly.pdbx_seq_one_letter_code
_entity_poly.pdbx_strand_id
1 'polypeptide(L)'
;MKQCTILGLLLLSLTHAFSQAEAERVRVAFYNLENLFYPEDDSLKADEEFTPQGQRYWSYYRYREKSNRMAKAILSIGEWEAPDIVGVAEIENRQVLQDLVESPTLAPFHYRVGHFES
;
A
#
# COMPACT_ATOMS: atom_id res chain seq x y z
N MET A 1 -23.59 -57.51 2.33
CA MET A 1 -22.65 -57.13 3.41
C MET A 1 -21.43 -56.37 2.89
N LYS A 2 -20.65 -56.91 1.94
CA LYS A 2 -19.43 -56.26 1.39
C LYS A 2 -19.66 -54.87 0.76
N GLN A 3 -20.78 -54.67 0.07
CA GLN A 3 -21.11 -53.36 -0.55
C GLN A 3 -21.43 -52.26 0.47
N CYS A 4 -22.11 -52.60 1.58
CA CYS A 4 -22.36 -51.65 2.67
C CYS A 4 -21.07 -51.25 3.39
N THR A 5 -20.10 -52.15 3.49
CA THR A 5 -18.79 -51.86 4.12
C THR A 5 -17.94 -50.90 3.29
N ILE A 6 -17.96 -51.04 1.96
CA ILE A 6 -17.24 -50.13 1.04
C ILE A 6 -17.85 -48.73 1.07
N LEU A 7 -19.19 -48.63 1.08
CA LEU A 7 -19.89 -47.34 1.17
C LEU A 7 -19.61 -46.63 2.50
N GLY A 8 -19.54 -47.38 3.60
CA GLY A 8 -19.19 -46.86 4.93
C GLY A 8 -17.73 -46.35 5.00
N LEU A 9 -16.78 -47.05 4.39
CA LEU A 9 -15.39 -46.62 4.30
C LEU A 9 -15.22 -45.36 3.42
N LEU A 10 -15.99 -45.26 2.34
CA LEU A 10 -15.97 -44.10 1.45
C LEU A 10 -16.54 -42.84 2.17
N LEU A 11 -17.63 -43.00 2.92
CA LEU A 11 -18.21 -41.93 3.76
C LEU A 11 -17.26 -41.49 4.88
N LEU A 12 -16.52 -42.40 5.51
CA LEU A 12 -15.52 -42.04 6.52
C LEU A 12 -14.37 -41.20 5.92
N SER A 13 -13.92 -41.53 4.71
CA SER A 13 -12.82 -40.81 4.05
C SER A 13 -13.16 -39.36 3.70
N LEU A 14 -14.44 -39.04 3.48
CA LEU A 14 -14.92 -37.66 3.23
C LEU A 14 -14.90 -36.78 4.48
N THR A 15 -14.94 -37.37 5.68
CA THR A 15 -14.89 -36.62 6.95
C THR A 15 -13.48 -36.22 7.39
N HIS A 16 -12.45 -36.75 6.72
CA HIS A 16 -11.04 -36.45 6.99
C HIS A 16 -10.42 -35.48 5.97
N ALA A 17 -11.22 -34.84 5.13
CA ALA A 17 -10.79 -33.69 4.34
C ALA A 17 -10.59 -32.47 5.26
N PHE A 18 -9.50 -32.49 6.04
CA PHE A 18 -9.01 -31.30 6.70
C PHE A 18 -8.61 -30.28 5.63
N SER A 19 -9.39 -29.22 5.47
CA SER A 19 -8.88 -28.00 4.85
C SER A 19 -7.71 -27.53 5.71
N GLN A 20 -6.52 -27.35 5.13
CA GLN A 20 -5.49 -26.55 5.79
C GLN A 20 -6.09 -25.17 6.04
N ALA A 21 -5.94 -24.65 7.25
CA ALA A 21 -6.25 -23.25 7.50
C ALA A 21 -5.39 -22.42 6.55
N GLU A 22 -6.00 -21.46 5.86
CA GLU A 22 -5.26 -20.54 5.01
C GLU A 22 -4.22 -19.84 5.88
N ALA A 23 -2.94 -20.00 5.53
CA ALA A 23 -1.87 -19.37 6.29
C ALA A 23 -2.07 -17.85 6.22
N GLU A 24 -1.99 -17.16 7.36
CA GLU A 24 -1.95 -15.70 7.37
C GLU A 24 -0.77 -15.24 6.51
N ARG A 25 -1.10 -14.56 5.40
CA ARG A 25 -0.12 -13.99 4.48
C ARG A 25 0.07 -12.54 4.85
N VAL A 26 1.32 -12.11 4.97
CA VAL A 26 1.69 -10.71 5.12
C VAL A 26 2.41 -10.28 3.85
N ARG A 27 1.91 -9.23 3.20
CA ARG A 27 2.50 -8.64 2.01
C ARG A 27 3.25 -7.36 2.37
N VAL A 28 4.53 -7.34 2.07
CA VAL A 28 5.40 -6.17 2.23
C VAL A 28 5.81 -5.67 0.85
N ALA A 29 5.58 -4.38 0.59
CA ALA A 29 5.94 -3.72 -0.65
C ALA A 29 6.94 -2.58 -0.38
N PHE A 30 7.74 -2.24 -1.40
CA PHE A 30 8.56 -1.04 -1.40
C PHE A 30 8.34 -0.27 -2.69
N TYR A 31 8.15 1.05 -2.59
CA TYR A 31 7.89 1.91 -3.75
C TYR A 31 8.58 3.26 -3.64
N ASN A 32 9.42 3.59 -4.63
CA ASN A 32 10.00 4.92 -4.78
C ASN A 32 8.95 5.88 -5.40
N LEU A 33 8.67 7.02 -4.74
CA LEU A 33 7.65 7.97 -5.16
C LEU A 33 8.16 9.07 -6.11
N GLU A 34 9.43 8.98 -6.54
CA GLU A 34 10.05 9.86 -7.56
C GLU A 34 9.95 11.35 -7.18
N ASN A 35 10.38 11.71 -5.97
CA ASN A 35 10.24 13.06 -5.37
C ASN A 35 8.78 13.49 -5.20
N LEU A 36 8.06 12.86 -4.29
CA LEU A 36 6.76 13.36 -3.85
C LEU A 36 6.98 14.37 -2.72
N PHE A 37 7.23 15.62 -3.09
CA PHE A 37 7.55 16.69 -2.13
C PHE A 37 6.35 17.60 -1.88
N TYR A 38 6.28 18.13 -0.66
CA TYR A 38 5.22 19.04 -0.27
C TYR A 38 5.42 20.36 -1.03
N PRO A 39 4.36 20.95 -1.62
CA PRO A 39 4.49 22.09 -2.53
C PRO A 39 4.59 23.42 -1.76
N GLU A 40 5.51 23.50 -0.80
CA GLU A 40 5.85 24.68 -0.01
C GLU A 40 7.36 24.91 -0.08
N ASP A 41 7.77 26.17 0.03
CA ASP A 41 9.19 26.54 -0.01
C ASP A 41 9.79 26.37 1.39
N ASP A 42 10.60 25.33 1.58
CA ASP A 42 11.42 25.15 2.78
C ASP A 42 12.86 25.59 2.50
N SER A 43 13.21 26.78 3.02
CA SER A 43 14.56 27.37 2.85
C SER A 43 15.72 26.51 3.36
N LEU A 44 15.45 25.43 4.10
CA LEU A 44 16.45 24.49 4.60
C LEU A 44 16.65 23.27 3.68
N LYS A 45 15.84 23.13 2.63
CA LYS A 45 15.87 22.00 1.70
C LYS A 45 16.16 22.47 0.28
N ALA A 46 16.79 21.59 -0.50
CA ALA A 46 17.12 21.85 -1.89
C ALA A 46 16.01 21.33 -2.82
N ASP A 47 14.78 21.83 -2.62
CA ASP A 47 13.57 21.43 -3.34
C ASP A 47 12.83 22.60 -4.00
N GLU A 48 13.52 23.72 -4.23
CA GLU A 48 12.91 24.96 -4.73
C GLU A 48 12.26 24.76 -6.11
N GLU A 49 12.73 23.77 -6.89
CA GLU A 49 12.10 23.39 -8.16
C GLU A 49 10.70 22.79 -8.01
N PHE A 50 10.38 22.23 -6.84
CA PHE A 50 9.11 21.61 -6.46
C PHE A 50 8.20 22.54 -5.65
N THR A 51 8.22 23.83 -5.97
CA THR A 51 7.26 24.81 -5.45
C THR A 51 6.34 25.34 -6.57
N PRO A 52 5.22 26.02 -6.24
CA PRO A 52 4.36 26.61 -7.27
C PRO A 52 5.09 27.67 -8.12
N GLN A 53 6.10 28.34 -7.56
CA GLN A 53 6.94 29.35 -8.22
C GLN A 53 8.23 28.76 -8.81
N GLY A 54 8.56 27.51 -8.46
CA GLY A 54 9.73 26.79 -8.92
C GLY A 54 9.68 26.42 -10.39
N GLN A 55 10.81 25.92 -10.90
CA GLN A 55 10.97 25.58 -12.33
C GLN A 55 9.96 24.54 -12.82
N ARG A 56 9.48 23.65 -11.93
CA ARG A 56 8.49 22.65 -12.30
C ARG A 56 7.06 23.12 -12.15
N TYR A 57 6.79 24.31 -11.63
CA TYR A 57 5.43 24.81 -11.32
C TYR A 57 4.63 23.76 -10.52
N TRP A 58 5.22 23.29 -9.42
CA TRP A 58 4.67 22.22 -8.61
C TRP A 58 3.58 22.77 -7.67
N SER A 59 2.33 22.71 -8.16
CA SER A 59 1.18 23.20 -7.38
C SER A 59 0.60 22.13 -6.45
N TYR A 60 -0.14 22.57 -5.43
CA TYR A 60 -0.98 21.70 -4.59
C TYR A 60 -1.93 20.79 -5.39
N TYR A 61 -2.36 21.21 -6.58
CA TYR A 61 -3.14 20.35 -7.46
C TYR A 61 -2.30 19.17 -7.98
N ARG A 62 -1.12 19.45 -8.55
CA ARG A 62 -0.22 18.42 -9.10
C ARG A 62 0.30 17.48 -8.03
N TYR A 63 0.61 18.02 -6.85
CA TYR A 63 0.98 17.25 -5.68
C TYR A 63 -0.11 16.23 -5.29
N ARG A 64 -1.35 16.69 -5.11
CA ARG A 64 -2.48 15.80 -4.77
C ARG A 64 -2.80 14.80 -5.87
N GLU A 65 -2.71 15.22 -7.14
CA GLU A 65 -2.90 14.34 -8.29
C GLU A 65 -1.84 13.23 -8.34
N LYS A 66 -0.56 13.60 -8.16
CA LYS A 66 0.54 12.63 -8.09
C LYS A 66 0.38 11.70 -6.89
N SER A 67 0.13 12.23 -5.69
CA SER A 67 -0.12 11.43 -4.48
C SER A 67 -1.21 10.38 -4.70
N ASN A 68 -2.35 10.77 -5.27
CA ASN A 68 -3.43 9.82 -5.58
C ASN A 68 -3.05 8.81 -6.69
N ARG A 69 -2.16 9.14 -7.63
CA ARG A 69 -1.62 8.18 -8.60
C ARG A 69 -0.66 7.18 -7.95
N MET A 70 0.20 7.65 -7.05
CA MET A 70 1.10 6.78 -6.29
C MET A 70 0.30 5.81 -5.41
N ALA A 71 -0.76 6.29 -4.76
CA ALA A 71 -1.71 5.48 -4.00
C ALA A 71 -2.33 4.35 -4.84
N LYS A 72 -2.74 4.63 -6.07
CA LYS A 72 -3.24 3.60 -7.01
C LYS A 72 -2.16 2.57 -7.35
N ALA A 73 -0.92 3.03 -7.57
CA ALA A 73 0.21 2.13 -7.83
C ALA A 73 0.45 1.21 -6.63
N ILE A 74 0.43 1.73 -5.41
CA ILE A 74 0.55 0.94 -4.16
C ILE A 74 -0.51 -0.16 -4.10
N LEU A 75 -1.78 0.17 -4.33
CA LEU A 75 -2.86 -0.84 -4.33
C LEU A 75 -2.68 -1.89 -5.43
N SER A 76 -2.15 -1.51 -6.60
CA SER A 76 -1.94 -2.43 -7.71
C SER A 76 -0.86 -3.50 -7.43
N ILE A 77 0.08 -3.25 -6.50
CA ILE A 77 1.04 -4.26 -6.02
C ILE A 77 0.32 -5.41 -5.30
N GLY A 78 -0.83 -5.11 -4.72
CA GLY A 78 -1.67 -6.02 -3.95
C GLY A 78 -2.48 -7.04 -4.74
N GLU A 79 -2.59 -6.87 -6.07
CA GLU A 79 -3.60 -7.55 -6.89
C GLU A 79 -5.02 -7.31 -6.33
N TRP A 80 -5.57 -8.29 -5.59
CA TRP A 80 -6.90 -8.24 -4.98
C TRP A 80 -6.90 -7.76 -3.52
N GLU A 81 -5.73 -7.69 -2.88
CA GLU A 81 -5.56 -7.34 -1.47
C GLU A 81 -4.44 -6.31 -1.30
N ALA A 82 -4.73 -5.15 -0.70
CA ALA A 82 -3.71 -4.13 -0.49
C ALA A 82 -2.53 -4.65 0.36
N PRO A 83 -1.28 -4.22 0.10
CA PRO A 83 -0.14 -4.67 0.90
C PRO A 83 -0.26 -4.29 2.38
N ASP A 84 0.03 -5.19 3.31
CA ASP A 84 -0.07 -4.88 4.75
C ASP A 84 0.94 -3.81 5.21
N ILE A 85 2.14 -3.82 4.60
CA ILE A 85 3.22 -2.88 4.90
C ILE A 85 3.77 -2.33 3.59
N VAL A 86 3.92 -1.01 3.51
CA VAL A 86 4.51 -0.32 2.36
C VAL A 86 5.65 0.55 2.86
N GLY A 87 6.88 0.20 2.46
CA GLY A 87 8.01 1.10 2.55
C GLY A 87 8.02 2.05 1.35
N VAL A 88 8.40 3.31 1.57
CA VAL A 88 8.52 4.30 0.50
C VAL A 88 9.83 5.05 0.57
N ALA A 89 10.25 5.62 -0.56
CA ALA A 89 11.42 6.48 -0.67
C ALA A 89 11.12 7.73 -1.52
N GLU A 90 12.05 8.68 -1.49
CA GLU A 90 11.95 10.00 -2.14
C GLU A 90 10.68 10.78 -1.74
N ILE A 91 10.46 10.81 -0.42
CA ILE A 91 9.51 11.70 0.23
C ILE A 91 10.29 12.73 1.05
N GLU A 92 9.68 13.89 1.22
CA GLU A 92 10.37 15.03 1.80
C GLU A 92 10.28 15.07 3.34
N ASN A 93 9.13 14.64 3.89
CA ASN A 93 8.82 14.73 5.32
C ASN A 93 7.59 13.86 5.68
N ARG A 94 7.23 13.84 6.97
CA ARG A 94 6.05 13.13 7.49
C ARG A 94 4.72 13.62 6.90
N GLN A 95 4.58 14.90 6.55
CA GLN A 95 3.35 15.45 5.99
C GLN A 95 3.00 14.77 4.66
N VAL A 96 4.00 14.49 3.82
CA VAL A 96 3.83 13.75 2.57
C VAL A 96 3.20 12.38 2.81
N LEU A 97 3.67 11.66 3.83
CA LEU A 97 3.13 10.35 4.18
C LEU A 97 1.70 10.45 4.70
N GLN A 98 1.39 11.48 5.49
CA GLN A 98 0.04 11.72 6.00
C GLN A 98 -0.93 11.97 4.85
N ASP A 99 -0.57 12.85 3.92
CA ASP A 99 -1.39 13.16 2.73
C ASP A 99 -1.55 11.94 1.80
N LEU A 100 -0.53 11.08 1.72
CA LEU A 100 -0.59 9.86 0.93
C LEU A 100 -1.60 8.85 1.50
N VAL A 101 -1.55 8.59 2.82
CA VAL A 101 -2.50 7.66 3.46
C VAL A 101 -3.92 8.23 3.53
N GLU A 102 -4.07 9.55 3.53
CA GLU A 102 -5.36 10.25 3.47
C GLU A 102 -5.87 10.47 2.05
N SER A 103 -5.10 10.09 1.02
CA SER A 103 -5.54 10.21 -0.37
C SER A 103 -6.84 9.43 -0.59
N PRO A 104 -7.72 9.87 -1.52
CA PRO A 104 -8.99 9.20 -1.77
C PRO A 104 -8.89 7.70 -2.05
N THR A 105 -7.74 7.27 -2.55
CA THR A 105 -7.48 5.87 -2.91
C THR A 105 -7.02 5.03 -1.70
N LEU A 106 -6.17 5.57 -0.80
CA LEU A 106 -5.66 4.81 0.36
C LEU A 106 -6.45 5.01 1.66
N ALA A 107 -7.22 6.10 1.79
CA ALA A 107 -7.99 6.39 3.00
C ALA A 107 -8.89 5.22 3.48
N PRO A 108 -9.57 4.45 2.59
CA PRO A 108 -10.37 3.30 3.01
C PRO A 108 -9.59 2.14 3.65
N PHE A 109 -8.27 2.09 3.44
CA PHE A 109 -7.40 1.02 3.96
C PHE A 109 -6.78 1.34 5.31
N HIS A 110 -6.96 2.57 5.81
CA HIS A 110 -6.58 2.98 7.17
C HIS A 110 -5.10 2.72 7.52
N TYR A 111 -4.20 2.90 6.54
CA TYR A 111 -2.75 2.85 6.80
C TYR A 111 -2.33 3.85 7.87
N ARG A 112 -1.33 3.49 8.67
CA ARG A 112 -0.71 4.35 9.67
C ARG A 112 0.72 4.68 9.29
N VAL A 113 1.13 5.91 9.60
CA VAL A 113 2.45 6.43 9.24
C VAL A 113 3.48 6.14 10.34
N GLY A 114 4.49 5.35 10.02
CA GLY A 114 5.77 5.32 10.72
C GLY A 114 6.80 6.16 9.95
N HIS A 115 7.44 7.11 10.62
CA HIS A 115 8.45 7.99 10.01
C HIS A 115 9.61 8.20 10.97
N PHE A 116 10.83 8.17 10.46
CA PHE A 116 12.05 8.50 11.19
C PHE A 116 12.86 9.44 10.31
N GLU A 117 13.21 10.62 10.85
CA GLU A 117 14.09 11.55 10.15
C GLU A 117 15.54 11.06 10.27
N SER A 118 16.19 10.87 9.13
CA SER A 118 17.56 10.38 9.01
C SER A 118 18.50 11.40 8.40
#